data_AF-A0A670YD57-F1
#
_entry.id   AF-A0A670YD57-F1
#
_cell.length_a   1.000
_cell.length_b   1.000
_cell.length_c   1.000
_cell.angle_alpha   90.00
_cell.angle_beta   90.00
_cell.angle_gamma   90.00
#
_symmetry.space_group_name_H-M   'P 1'
#
loop_
_entity.id
_entity.type
_entity.pdbx_description
1 polymer ?
#
loop_
_entity_poly.entity_id
_entity_poly.type
_entity_poly.pdbx_seq_one_letter_code
_entity_poly.pdbx_strand_id
1 'polypeptide(L)'
;RPPSLPSGTSLKGWTQQHLSGFVSQICPPPRRPMTLAELYPGCENERLGVARESMLQNHLIAKAELGKARRSNYTLPGYDFNYGLYLHGMDGGVPEAICHWHVMKPRIILEKEKPRDYMTTNIQAVKDGYVTAHEQNLYRKMKDFHVNVEDERRFKRTPPKVPPDMTYGRPAR
;
A
#
# COMPACT_ATOMS: atom_id res chain seq x y z
N ARG A 1 13.42 -2.31 -73.37
CA ARG A 1 12.05 -2.57 -72.84
C ARG A 1 12.17 -3.37 -71.55
N PRO A 2 12.22 -2.75 -70.37
CA PRO A 2 12.11 -3.47 -69.09
C PRO A 2 10.62 -3.75 -68.78
N PRO A 3 10.28 -4.85 -68.09
CA PRO A 3 8.91 -5.15 -67.69
C PRO A 3 8.47 -4.29 -66.50
N SER A 4 7.23 -3.81 -66.59
CA SER A 4 6.48 -3.02 -65.63
C SER A 4 6.21 -3.76 -64.31
N LEU A 5 6.50 -3.11 -63.19
CA LEU A 5 6.02 -3.51 -61.85
C LEU A 5 4.50 -3.25 -61.74
N PRO A 6 3.70 -4.18 -61.19
CA PRO A 6 2.30 -3.90 -60.92
C PRO A 6 2.15 -3.03 -59.67
N SER A 7 1.20 -2.11 -59.83
CA SER A 7 0.70 -1.10 -58.91
C SER A 7 0.15 -1.66 -57.59
N GLY A 8 0.53 -0.98 -56.51
CA GLY A 8 -0.37 -0.53 -55.45
C GLY A 8 -1.38 -1.52 -54.87
N THR A 9 -0.97 -2.22 -53.81
CA THR A 9 -1.91 -2.75 -52.82
C THR A 9 -1.71 -2.02 -51.50
N SER A 10 -2.60 -1.04 -51.30
CA SER A 10 -2.79 -0.30 -50.05
C SER A 10 -3.02 -1.27 -48.89
N LEU A 11 -2.04 -1.37 -47.99
CA LEU A 11 -2.21 -2.02 -46.69
C LEU A 11 -3.27 -1.24 -45.93
N LYS A 12 -4.46 -1.84 -45.82
CA LYS A 12 -5.58 -1.33 -45.03
C LYS A 12 -5.10 -1.20 -43.59
N GLY A 13 -4.90 0.05 -43.16
CA GLY A 13 -4.59 0.40 -41.79
C GLY A 13 -5.68 -0.14 -40.88
N TRP A 14 -5.29 -0.95 -39.91
CA TRP A 14 -6.14 -1.28 -38.78
C TRP A 14 -6.22 -0.02 -37.92
N THR A 15 -7.21 0.83 -38.18
CA THR A 15 -7.59 1.84 -37.21
C THR A 15 -8.23 1.11 -36.03
N GLN A 16 -7.42 0.92 -34.99
CA GLN A 16 -7.89 0.57 -33.66
C GLN A 16 -8.84 1.69 -33.21
N GLN A 17 -10.12 1.49 -33.46
CA GLN A 17 -11.18 2.32 -32.90
C GLN A 17 -11.13 2.11 -31.39
N HIS A 18 -10.39 2.96 -30.70
CA HIS A 18 -10.51 3.11 -29.27
C HIS A 18 -11.95 3.55 -29.03
N LEU A 19 -12.79 2.60 -28.63
CA LEU A 19 -14.02 2.87 -27.90
C LEU A 19 -13.61 3.59 -26.61
N SER A 20 -13.44 4.91 -26.69
CA SER A 20 -13.31 5.78 -25.54
C SER A 20 -14.68 5.91 -24.88
N GLY A 21 -15.18 4.82 -24.30
CA GLY A 21 -16.13 4.93 -23.22
C GLY A 21 -15.39 5.65 -22.10
N PHE A 22 -15.74 6.90 -21.83
CA PHE A 22 -15.18 7.59 -20.67
C PHE A 22 -15.45 6.73 -19.44
N VAL A 23 -14.40 6.42 -18.67
CA VAL A 23 -14.46 5.62 -17.43
C VAL A 23 -15.54 6.15 -16.47
N SER A 24 -15.91 7.43 -16.60
CA SER A 24 -17.02 8.08 -15.89
C SER A 24 -18.41 7.50 -16.16
N GLN A 25 -18.62 6.70 -17.22
CA GLN A 25 -19.89 6.01 -17.49
C GLN A 25 -20.03 4.69 -16.71
N ILE A 26 -18.92 4.08 -16.28
CA ILE A 26 -18.92 2.80 -15.56
C ILE A 26 -18.89 3.03 -14.05
N CYS A 27 -18.13 4.03 -13.60
CA CYS A 27 -18.02 4.40 -12.19
C CYS A 27 -18.27 5.91 -12.03
N PRO A 28 -19.30 6.32 -11.26
CA PRO A 28 -19.49 7.72 -10.96
C PRO A 28 -18.25 8.27 -10.21
N PRO A 29 -17.87 9.53 -10.44
CA PRO A 29 -16.71 10.13 -9.80
C PRO A 29 -16.86 10.07 -8.27
N PRO A 30 -15.74 9.93 -7.55
CA PRO A 30 -15.79 9.76 -6.12
C PRO A 30 -16.40 11.01 -5.45
N ARG A 31 -17.32 10.78 -4.52
CA ARG A 31 -18.21 11.84 -4.02
C ARG A 31 -17.48 12.78 -3.07
N ARG A 32 -17.69 14.08 -3.25
CA ARG A 32 -17.20 15.13 -2.35
C ARG A 32 -17.81 15.02 -0.94
N PRO A 33 -17.10 15.49 0.09
CA PRO A 33 -17.63 15.56 1.45
C PRO A 33 -18.94 16.36 1.50
N MET A 34 -19.79 16.05 2.47
CA MET A 34 -21.08 16.73 2.68
C MET A 34 -20.85 18.16 3.18
N THR A 35 -21.67 19.10 2.71
CA THR A 35 -21.64 20.51 3.12
C THR A 35 -22.87 20.86 3.96
N LEU A 36 -22.81 21.93 4.78
CA LEU A 36 -23.93 22.33 5.64
C LEU A 36 -25.20 22.66 4.84
N ALA A 37 -25.06 23.19 3.62
CA ALA A 37 -26.17 23.51 2.74
C ALA A 37 -26.94 22.27 2.25
N GLU A 38 -26.30 21.08 2.29
CA GLU A 38 -26.90 19.82 1.85
C GLU A 38 -27.55 19.03 2.99
N LEU A 39 -27.49 19.55 4.23
CA LEU A 39 -28.04 18.88 5.39
C LEU A 39 -29.57 19.02 5.41
N TYR A 40 -30.28 17.89 5.27
CA TYR A 40 -31.73 17.83 5.46
C TYR A 40 -32.07 17.07 6.76
N PRO A 41 -33.19 17.39 7.44
CA PRO A 41 -33.68 16.60 8.57
C PRO A 41 -33.86 15.13 8.17
N GLY A 42 -33.07 14.23 8.76
CA GLY A 42 -33.02 12.80 8.40
C GLY A 42 -31.69 12.32 7.80
N CYS A 43 -30.79 13.24 7.42
CA CYS A 43 -29.39 12.93 7.04
C CYS A 43 -28.52 12.49 8.23
N GLU A 44 -28.93 12.83 9.45
CA GLU A 44 -28.23 12.51 10.70
C GLU A 44 -29.07 11.63 11.62
N ASN A 45 -28.43 11.05 12.64
CA ASN A 45 -29.12 10.38 13.74
C ASN A 45 -29.99 11.37 14.53
N GLU A 46 -31.02 10.89 15.24
CA GLU A 46 -31.83 11.74 16.10
C GLU A 46 -30.93 12.49 17.08
N ARG A 47 -30.95 13.82 17.01
CA ARG A 47 -29.99 14.66 17.69
C ARG A 47 -30.66 15.90 18.25
N LEU A 48 -30.21 16.29 19.44
CA LEU A 48 -30.56 17.54 20.09
C LEU A 48 -29.47 18.58 19.77
N GLY A 49 -29.85 19.76 19.25
CA GLY A 49 -28.97 20.91 19.02
C GLY A 49 -28.66 21.27 17.57
N VAL A 50 -27.83 22.30 17.36
CA VAL A 50 -27.51 22.87 16.03
C VAL A 50 -26.41 22.05 15.32
N ALA A 51 -26.53 21.89 14.00
CA ALA A 51 -25.54 21.18 13.19
C ALA A 51 -24.27 22.03 12.99
N ARG A 52 -23.09 21.39 13.00
CA ARG A 52 -21.76 22.01 12.88
C ARG A 52 -20.99 21.34 11.76
N GLU A 53 -20.09 22.06 11.11
CA GLU A 53 -19.31 21.57 9.97
C GLU A 53 -18.48 20.32 10.29
N SER A 54 -17.86 20.28 11.48
CA SER A 54 -17.04 19.13 11.91
C SER A 54 -17.81 17.83 11.99
N MET A 55 -19.14 17.88 12.14
CA MET A 55 -19.98 16.69 12.18
C MET A 55 -20.20 16.07 10.79
N LEU A 56 -20.07 16.86 9.73
CA LEU A 56 -20.18 16.37 8.34
C LEU A 56 -18.97 15.52 7.94
N GLN A 57 -17.82 15.75 8.59
CA GLN A 57 -16.60 14.98 8.41
C GLN A 57 -16.56 13.70 9.28
N ASN A 58 -17.52 13.51 10.19
CA ASN A 58 -17.57 12.34 11.05
C ASN A 58 -18.55 11.29 10.50
N HIS A 59 -17.98 10.21 9.97
CA HIS A 59 -18.72 9.10 9.37
C HIS A 59 -19.60 8.32 10.36
N LEU A 60 -19.41 8.49 11.67
CA LEU A 60 -20.26 7.87 12.69
C LEU A 60 -21.54 8.68 12.97
N ILE A 61 -21.52 9.98 12.67
CA ILE A 61 -22.65 10.90 12.92
C ILE A 61 -23.54 10.99 11.68
N ALA A 62 -22.94 11.06 10.49
CA ALA A 62 -23.67 11.10 9.22
C ALA A 62 -24.28 9.73 8.89
N LYS A 63 -25.57 9.69 8.55
CA LYS A 63 -26.21 8.45 8.09
C LYS A 63 -25.73 8.10 6.68
N ALA A 64 -25.69 6.80 6.38
CA ALA A 64 -25.44 6.33 5.04
C ALA A 64 -26.65 6.62 4.13
N GLU A 65 -26.40 7.23 2.97
CA GLU A 65 -27.43 7.45 1.96
C GLU A 65 -27.76 6.14 1.24
N LEU A 66 -29.04 5.75 1.20
CA LEU A 66 -29.47 4.52 0.55
C LEU A 66 -29.17 4.57 -0.97
N GLY A 67 -28.66 3.46 -1.51
CA GLY A 67 -28.35 3.32 -2.93
C GLY A 67 -27.10 4.07 -3.39
N LYS A 68 -26.34 4.68 -2.47
CA LYS A 68 -25.12 5.42 -2.80
C LYS A 68 -23.95 4.94 -1.95
N ALA A 69 -22.75 5.01 -2.52
CA ALA A 69 -21.54 4.76 -1.76
C ALA A 69 -21.40 5.78 -0.62
N ARG A 70 -20.80 5.34 0.49
CA ARG A 70 -20.53 6.18 1.65
C ARG A 70 -19.64 7.35 1.22
N ARG A 71 -20.00 8.58 1.62
CA ARG A 71 -19.20 9.76 1.31
C ARG A 71 -17.84 9.65 1.99
N SER A 72 -16.79 10.01 1.26
CA SER A 72 -15.44 10.13 1.82
C SER A 72 -15.27 11.54 2.40
N ASN A 73 -14.58 11.65 3.55
CA ASN A 73 -14.34 12.94 4.20
C ASN A 73 -13.04 13.61 3.73
N TYR A 74 -12.34 12.98 2.79
CA TYR A 74 -11.13 13.54 2.20
C TYR A 74 -11.48 14.47 1.05
N THR A 75 -10.75 15.57 0.94
CA THR A 75 -10.72 16.39 -0.27
C THR A 75 -10.08 15.57 -1.38
N LEU A 76 -10.93 15.12 -2.29
CA LEU A 76 -10.49 14.35 -3.43
C LEU A 76 -9.92 15.29 -4.49
N PRO A 77 -8.86 14.86 -5.21
CA PRO A 77 -8.45 15.51 -6.44
C PRO A 77 -9.64 15.74 -7.38
N GLY A 78 -9.60 16.84 -8.14
CA GLY A 78 -10.69 17.24 -9.04
C GLY A 78 -11.02 16.18 -10.09
N TYR A 79 -12.09 16.42 -10.84
CA TYR A 79 -12.59 15.47 -11.85
C TYR A 79 -11.53 15.06 -12.89
N ASP A 80 -10.58 15.94 -13.19
CA ASP A 80 -9.52 15.70 -14.18
C ASP A 80 -8.40 14.77 -13.66
N PHE A 81 -8.47 14.33 -12.41
CA PHE A 81 -7.49 13.42 -11.82
C PHE A 81 -7.84 11.96 -12.11
N ASN A 82 -6.93 11.28 -12.80
CA ASN A 82 -7.03 9.83 -13.02
C ASN A 82 -6.44 9.08 -11.83
N TYR A 83 -7.28 8.36 -11.09
CA TYR A 83 -6.83 7.48 -10.02
C TYR A 83 -6.16 6.23 -10.59
N GLY A 84 -5.11 5.76 -9.91
CA GLY A 84 -4.35 4.58 -10.30
C GLY A 84 -2.90 4.92 -10.66
N LEU A 85 -2.07 3.90 -10.78
CA LEU A 85 -0.69 4.05 -11.24
C LEU A 85 -0.71 4.20 -12.76
N TYR A 86 -0.39 5.40 -13.25
CA TYR A 86 -0.05 5.56 -14.66
C TYR A 86 1.36 5.01 -14.86
N LEU A 87 1.43 3.78 -15.38
CA LEU A 87 2.67 3.20 -15.85
C LEU A 87 3.01 3.87 -17.17
N HIS A 88 3.81 4.93 -17.11
CA HIS A 88 4.47 5.43 -18.31
C HIS A 88 5.29 4.28 -18.88
N GLY A 89 5.09 3.93 -20.15
CA GLY A 89 5.97 3.01 -20.85
C GLY A 89 7.34 3.66 -20.95
N MET A 90 8.17 3.47 -19.92
CA MET A 90 9.58 3.88 -19.91
C MET A 90 10.44 2.83 -20.60
N ASP A 91 9.87 1.65 -20.87
CA ASP A 91 10.50 0.62 -21.67
C ASP A 91 10.36 1.06 -23.12
N GLY A 92 11.47 1.31 -23.82
CA GLY A 92 11.52 1.64 -25.26
C GLY A 92 11.16 0.46 -26.15
N GLY A 93 10.12 -0.26 -25.76
CA GLY A 93 9.50 -1.37 -26.45
C GLY A 93 10.39 -2.61 -26.53
N VAL A 94 9.97 -3.49 -27.44
CA VAL A 94 10.67 -4.72 -27.79
C VAL A 94 12.16 -4.51 -28.14
N PRO A 95 12.59 -3.47 -28.89
CA PRO A 95 14.01 -3.35 -29.24
C PRO A 95 14.90 -3.02 -28.04
N GLU A 96 14.43 -2.22 -27.07
CA GLU A 96 15.21 -2.00 -25.85
C GLU A 96 15.32 -3.27 -25.01
N ALA A 97 14.24 -4.06 -24.90
CA ALA A 97 14.24 -5.31 -24.16
C ALA A 97 15.15 -6.41 -24.77
N ILE A 98 15.27 -6.47 -26.09
CA ILE A 98 16.11 -7.47 -26.79
C ILE A 98 17.59 -7.08 -26.77
N CYS A 99 17.92 -5.78 -26.91
CA CYS A 99 19.29 -5.32 -27.08
C CYS A 99 19.98 -4.80 -25.81
N HIS A 100 19.28 -4.65 -24.68
CA HIS A 100 19.89 -4.21 -23.42
C HIS A 100 20.09 -5.38 -22.45
N TRP A 101 21.31 -5.92 -22.40
CA TRP A 101 21.72 -6.81 -21.31
C TRP A 101 22.00 -5.97 -20.06
N HIS A 102 20.94 -5.56 -19.35
CA HIS A 102 21.09 -4.85 -18.09
C HIS A 102 21.59 -5.86 -17.04
N VAL A 103 22.91 -5.92 -16.83
CA VAL A 103 23.49 -6.59 -15.67
C VAL A 103 22.98 -5.82 -14.46
N MET A 104 21.88 -6.29 -13.86
CA MET A 104 21.29 -5.71 -12.67
C MET A 104 22.41 -5.53 -11.66
N LYS A 105 22.78 -4.29 -11.38
CA LYS A 105 23.74 -4.01 -10.31
C LYS A 105 23.10 -4.58 -9.05
N PRO A 106 23.80 -5.43 -8.28
CA PRO A 106 23.23 -5.98 -7.07
C PRO A 106 22.74 -4.81 -6.24
N ARG A 107 21.43 -4.80 -5.96
CA ARG A 107 20.83 -3.80 -5.09
C ARG A 107 21.57 -3.92 -3.76
N ILE A 108 22.26 -2.85 -3.36
CA ILE A 108 22.87 -2.78 -2.04
C ILE A 108 21.69 -2.80 -1.07
N ILE A 109 21.46 -3.95 -0.45
CA ILE A 109 20.49 -4.07 0.62
C ILE A 109 21.14 -3.32 1.78
N LEU A 110 20.67 -2.10 2.04
CA LEU A 110 21.04 -1.40 3.26
C LEU A 110 20.65 -2.31 4.42
N GLU A 111 21.61 -2.63 5.28
CA GLU A 111 21.33 -3.36 6.50
C GLU A 111 20.28 -2.57 7.29
N LYS A 112 19.14 -3.21 7.56
CA LYS A 112 18.13 -2.60 8.41
C LYS A 112 18.76 -2.39 9.78
N GLU A 113 18.67 -1.19 10.31
CA GLU A 113 19.04 -0.93 11.71
C GLU A 113 18.34 -1.95 12.59
N LYS A 114 19.12 -2.62 13.43
CA LYS A 114 18.58 -3.62 14.35
C LYS A 114 17.59 -2.93 15.28
N PRO A 115 16.45 -3.55 15.62
CA PRO A 115 15.52 -2.94 16.54
C PRO A 115 16.16 -2.80 17.94
N ARG A 116 15.86 -1.71 18.64
CA ARG A 116 16.36 -1.44 20.00
C ARG A 116 15.73 -2.40 21.01
N ASP A 117 16.53 -2.89 21.96
CA ASP A 117 16.05 -3.76 23.03
C ASP A 117 15.60 -2.94 24.25
N TYR A 118 14.31 -2.68 24.32
CA TYR A 118 13.73 -1.91 25.42
C TYR A 118 13.78 -2.64 26.77
N MET A 119 13.75 -3.97 26.78
CA MET A 119 13.67 -4.73 28.03
C MET A 119 15.02 -4.72 28.74
N THR A 120 16.10 -5.03 28.03
CA THR A 120 17.45 -4.94 28.61
C THR A 120 17.81 -3.51 28.96
N THR A 121 17.49 -2.53 28.10
CA THR A 121 17.73 -1.11 28.40
C THR A 121 17.04 -0.68 29.68
N ASN A 122 15.75 -1.01 29.86
CA ASN A 122 15.00 -0.60 31.05
C ASN A 122 15.50 -1.31 32.32
N ILE A 123 15.85 -2.60 32.24
CA ILE A 123 16.43 -3.34 33.37
C ILE A 123 17.74 -2.70 33.81
N GLN A 124 18.63 -2.36 32.87
CA GLN A 124 19.90 -1.72 33.19
C GLN A 124 19.71 -0.30 33.73
N ALA A 125 18.78 0.47 33.16
CA ALA A 125 18.45 1.80 33.67
C ALA A 125 18.03 1.75 35.14
N VAL A 126 17.18 0.79 35.51
CA VAL A 126 16.74 0.61 36.91
C VAL A 126 17.89 0.14 37.80
N LYS A 127 18.76 -0.76 37.31
CA LYS A 127 19.96 -1.20 38.05
C LYS A 127 20.92 -0.04 38.33
N ASP A 128 21.05 0.88 37.39
CA ASP A 128 21.88 2.09 37.51
C ASP A 128 21.19 3.21 38.33
N GLY A 129 19.93 3.01 38.75
CA GLY A 129 19.19 3.93 39.61
C GLY A 129 18.28 4.94 38.89
N TYR A 130 18.10 4.83 37.57
CA TYR A 130 17.23 5.71 36.79
C TYR A 130 15.77 5.22 36.81
N VAL A 131 14.95 5.85 37.64
CA VAL A 131 13.55 5.46 37.86
C VAL A 131 12.59 6.42 37.15
N THR A 132 13.01 7.65 36.88
CA THR A 132 12.14 8.67 36.27
C THR A 132 12.03 8.48 34.76
N ALA A 133 10.86 8.75 34.18
CA ALA A 133 10.64 8.62 32.73
C ALA A 133 11.60 9.50 31.89
N HIS A 134 11.91 10.71 32.36
CA HIS A 134 12.86 11.60 31.69
C HIS A 134 14.28 11.02 31.67
N GLU A 135 14.73 10.52 32.82
CA GLU A 135 16.05 9.88 32.97
C GLU A 135 16.17 8.63 32.11
N GLN A 136 15.13 7.80 32.07
CA GLN A 136 15.09 6.61 31.21
C GLN A 136 15.16 6.99 29.72
N ASN A 137 14.53 8.09 29.31
CA ASN A 137 14.65 8.59 27.93
C ASN A 137 16.06 9.10 27.61
N LEU A 138 16.74 9.75 28.56
CA LEU A 138 18.15 10.12 28.41
C LEU A 138 19.05 8.88 28.36
N TYR A 139 18.81 7.90 29.24
CA TYR A 139 19.53 6.64 29.29
C TYR A 139 19.45 5.89 27.95
N ARG A 140 18.26 5.86 27.33
CA ARG A 140 18.03 5.27 25.99
C ARG A 140 18.80 5.96 24.87
N LYS A 141 19.09 7.26 24.99
CA LYS A 141 19.90 8.00 24.00
C LYS A 141 21.39 7.78 24.21
N MET A 142 21.82 7.65 25.46
CA MET A 142 23.24 7.49 25.81
C MET A 142 23.73 6.05 25.64
N LYS A 143 22.87 5.06 25.88
CA LYS A 143 23.22 3.64 25.80
C LYS A 143 22.56 2.99 24.60
N ASP A 144 23.37 2.29 23.82
CA ASP A 144 22.93 1.67 22.58
C ASP A 144 22.79 0.15 22.72
N PHE A 145 21.59 -0.31 23.09
CA PHE A 145 21.27 -1.72 23.22
C PHE A 145 20.34 -2.15 22.09
N HIS A 146 20.81 -3.05 21.23
CA HIS A 146 20.05 -3.55 20.10
C HIS A 146 19.76 -5.04 20.26
N VAL A 147 18.58 -5.46 19.81
CA VAL A 147 18.20 -6.88 19.78
C VAL A 147 19.10 -7.59 18.77
N ASN A 148 19.71 -8.68 19.19
CA ASN A 148 20.42 -9.54 18.26
C ASN A 148 19.41 -10.36 17.44
N VAL A 149 19.41 -10.21 16.12
CA VAL A 149 18.48 -10.93 15.22
C VAL A 149 18.68 -12.46 15.32
N GLU A 150 19.86 -12.91 15.75
CA GLU A 150 20.14 -14.32 16.05
C GLU A 150 19.25 -14.88 17.19
N ASP A 151 18.81 -14.06 18.15
CA ASP A 151 18.00 -14.47 19.30
C ASP A 151 16.52 -14.67 18.97
N GLU A 152 16.04 -14.14 17.84
CA GLU A 152 14.68 -14.42 17.33
C GLU A 152 14.53 -15.87 16.85
N ARG A 153 15.64 -16.64 16.79
CA ARG A 153 15.62 -18.10 16.60
C ARG A 153 15.19 -18.87 17.86
N ARG A 154 14.25 -18.33 18.65
CA ARG A 154 13.58 -19.08 19.73
C ARG A 154 12.87 -20.32 19.20
N PHE A 155 12.46 -20.31 17.94
CA PHE A 155 12.29 -21.55 17.19
C PHE A 155 13.67 -22.05 16.78
N LYS A 156 14.31 -22.81 17.67
CA LYS A 156 15.49 -23.59 17.30
C LYS A 156 15.11 -24.37 16.04
N ARG A 157 15.78 -24.09 14.92
CA ARG A 157 15.74 -24.89 13.67
C ARG A 157 16.26 -26.32 13.87
N THR A 158 16.40 -26.78 15.11
CA THR A 158 16.60 -28.19 15.39
C THR A 158 15.26 -28.87 15.22
N PRO A 159 15.11 -29.81 14.27
CA PRO A 159 13.95 -30.68 14.27
C PRO A 159 13.82 -31.31 15.67
N PRO A 160 12.59 -31.53 16.17
CA PRO A 160 12.39 -32.24 17.44
C PRO A 160 13.18 -33.55 17.38
N LYS A 161 13.86 -33.92 18.46
CA LYS A 161 14.63 -35.18 18.50
C LYS A 161 13.67 -36.34 18.27
N VAL A 162 13.68 -36.87 17.06
CA VAL A 162 12.88 -38.04 16.69
C VAL A 162 13.68 -39.28 17.08
N PRO A 163 13.06 -40.30 17.72
CA PRO A 163 13.74 -41.56 17.91
C PRO A 163 14.13 -42.18 16.55
N PRO A 164 15.28 -42.90 16.46
CA PRO A 164 15.79 -43.46 15.21
C PRO A 164 14.82 -44.40 14.48
N ASP A 165 13.86 -44.96 15.21
CA ASP A 165 12.92 -45.99 14.72
C ASP A 165 11.58 -45.41 14.23
N MET A 166 11.45 -44.08 14.16
CA MET A 166 10.20 -43.46 13.71
C MET A 166 10.14 -43.38 12.18
N THR A 167 9.33 -44.24 11.57
CA THR A 167 9.08 -44.23 10.13
C THR A 167 8.04 -43.16 9.78
N TYR A 168 8.44 -42.11 9.09
CA TYR A 168 7.51 -41.14 8.50
C TYR A 168 7.05 -41.63 7.11
N GLY A 169 5.79 -42.04 7.00
CA GLY A 169 5.19 -42.50 5.74
C GLY A 169 4.08 -41.58 5.24
N ARG A 170 4.02 -41.39 3.92
CA ARG A 170 2.89 -40.75 3.21
C ARG A 170 1.76 -41.79 3.10
N PRO A 171 0.50 -41.49 3.45
CA PRO A 171 -0.59 -42.44 3.26
C PRO A 171 -0.73 -42.80 1.78
N ALA A 172 -1.12 -44.05 1.53
CA ALA A 172 -1.39 -44.55 0.18
C ALA A 172 -2.49 -43.70 -0.45
N ARG A 173 -2.29 -43.35 -1.74
CA ARG A 173 -3.19 -42.48 -2.51
C ARG A 173 -4.53 -43.14 -2.77
#